data_AF-A0A7S2R4D7-F1
#
_entry.id   AF-A0A7S2R4D7-F1
#
_cell.length_a   1.000
_cell.length_b   1.000
_cell.length_c   1.000
_cell.angle_alpha   90.00
_cell.angle_beta   90.00
_cell.angle_gamma   90.00
#
_symmetry.space_group_name_H-M   'P 1'
#
loop_
_entity.id
_entity.type
_entity.pdbx_description
1 polymer ?
#
loop_
_entity_poly.entity_id
_entity_poly.type
_entity_poly.pdbx_seq_one_letter_code
_entity_poly.pdbx_strand_id
1 'polypeptide(L)'
;MRMYTTYFCDTNENATIRLATHPHEINSVIIKNDWPLPHTPDTLRSIEEFTMATTMDSSMVFYAMVSSKRARKCLGINLPWGTYYYNILTINLCIYTDVFQS
;
A
#
# COMPACT_ATOMS: atom_id res chain seq x y z
N MET A 1 -8.96 13.90 -15.20
CA MET A 1 -9.81 13.54 -14.07
C MET A 1 -8.97 13.64 -12.80
N ARG A 2 -9.28 14.55 -11.87
CA ARG A 2 -8.67 14.55 -10.52
C ARG A 2 -9.62 13.76 -9.63
N MET A 3 -9.21 12.57 -9.21
CA MET A 3 -9.93 11.80 -8.20
C MET A 3 -9.42 12.26 -6.85
N TYR A 4 -10.31 12.81 -6.03
CA TYR A 4 -9.96 13.16 -4.66
C TYR A 4 -10.43 12.05 -3.76
N THR A 5 -9.52 11.54 -2.95
CA THR A 5 -9.84 10.45 -2.04
C THR A 5 -10.48 10.99 -0.77
N THR A 6 -11.51 10.31 -0.30
CA THR A 6 -12.07 10.54 1.04
C THR A 6 -11.10 10.00 2.09
N TYR A 7 -11.02 10.69 3.22
CA TYR A 7 -10.22 10.28 4.37
C TYR A 7 -11.12 10.00 5.57
N PHE A 8 -10.66 9.09 6.43
CA PHE A 8 -11.27 8.83 7.72
C PHE A 8 -10.20 8.84 8.80
N CYS A 9 -10.59 9.28 9.99
CA CYS A 9 -9.74 9.23 11.16
C CYS A 9 -10.23 8.08 12.04
N ASP A 10 -9.34 7.13 12.30
CA ASP A 10 -9.60 6.04 13.24
C ASP A 10 -8.71 6.20 14.47
N THR A 11 -9.16 5.69 15.61
CA THR A 11 -8.40 5.71 16.86
C THR A 11 -7.93 4.31 17.18
N ASN A 12 -6.63 4.15 17.37
CA ASN A 12 -6.10 2.87 17.83
C ASN A 12 -6.37 2.65 19.31
N GLU A 13 -6.20 1.40 19.73
CA GLU A 13 -6.17 0.99 21.14
C GLU A 13 -5.20 1.83 22.00
N ASN A 14 -4.12 2.34 21.39
CA ASN A 14 -3.15 3.25 22.04
C ASN A 14 -3.58 4.73 22.05
N ALA A 15 -4.85 5.06 21.82
CA ALA A 15 -5.40 6.42 21.75
C ALA A 15 -4.71 7.33 20.71
N THR A 16 -4.05 6.75 19.71
CA THR A 16 -3.43 7.49 18.59
C THR A 16 -4.38 7.58 17.41
N ILE A 17 -4.45 8.74 16.76
CA ILE A 17 -5.27 8.96 15.58
C ILE A 17 -4.51 8.50 14.34
N ARG A 18 -5.07 7.55 13.60
CA ARG A 18 -4.60 7.14 12.26
C ARG A 18 -5.43 7.85 11.20
N LEU A 19 -4.75 8.58 10.32
CA LEU A 19 -5.35 9.09 9.11
C LEU A 19 -5.31 8.00 8.04
N ALA A 20 -6.48 7.44 7.72
CA ALA A 20 -6.62 6.43 6.70
C ALA A 20 -7.35 6.99 5.48
N THR A 21 -6.91 6.55 4.32
CA THR A 21 -7.40 7.02 3.02
C THR A 21 -8.18 5.92 2.35
N HIS A 22 -9.34 6.23 1.75
CA HIS A 22 -10.19 5.25 1.09
C HIS A 22 -10.19 5.42 -0.44
N PRO A 23 -9.22 4.85 -1.18
CA PRO A 23 -9.02 5.10 -2.60
C PRO A 23 -9.90 4.19 -3.50
N HIS A 24 -11.18 4.00 -3.15
CA HIS A 24 -12.06 3.07 -3.88
C HIS A 24 -12.23 3.42 -5.37
N GLU A 25 -12.48 4.69 -5.68
CA GLU A 25 -12.60 5.18 -7.06
C GLU A 25 -11.30 5.01 -7.85
N ILE A 26 -10.17 5.13 -7.18
CA ILE A 26 -8.86 4.96 -7.81
C ILE A 26 -8.64 3.46 -8.08
N ASN A 27 -8.95 2.61 -7.11
CA ASN A 27 -8.79 1.16 -7.22
C ASN A 27 -9.69 0.54 -8.31
N SER A 28 -10.85 1.12 -8.63
CA SER A 28 -11.71 0.62 -9.70
C SER A 28 -11.19 0.91 -11.11
N VAL A 29 -10.33 1.93 -11.26
CA VAL A 29 -9.77 2.36 -12.56
C VAL A 29 -8.35 1.81 -12.78
N ILE A 30 -7.68 1.39 -11.70
CA ILE A 30 -6.34 0.84 -11.82
C ILE A 30 -6.37 -0.51 -12.54
N ILE A 31 -5.56 -0.63 -13.58
CA ILE A 31 -5.27 -1.89 -14.26
C ILE A 31 -4.13 -2.57 -13.51
N LYS A 32 -4.38 -3.77 -12.99
CA LYS A 32 -3.38 -4.60 -12.31
C LYS A 32 -2.48 -5.29 -13.33
N ASN A 33 -1.22 -5.48 -12.94
CA ASN A 33 -0.31 -6.36 -13.65
C ASN A 33 0.00 -7.52 -12.71
N ASP A 34 -0.65 -8.65 -12.96
CA ASP A 34 -0.57 -9.80 -12.06
C ASP A 34 0.86 -10.34 -12.03
N TRP A 35 1.58 -10.03 -10.95
CA TRP A 35 2.85 -10.66 -10.65
C TRP A 35 2.58 -12.02 -9.99
N PRO A 36 3.27 -13.09 -10.43
CA PRO A 36 3.02 -14.44 -9.91
C PRO A 36 3.46 -14.52 -8.45
N LEU A 37 2.49 -14.43 -7.54
CA LEU A 37 2.69 -14.71 -6.12
C LEU A 37 2.97 -16.20 -5.92
N PRO A 38 4.06 -16.58 -5.26
CA PRO A 38 4.30 -17.98 -4.91
C PRO A 38 3.24 -18.43 -3.89
N HIS A 39 2.73 -19.64 -4.07
CA HIS A 39 1.74 -20.23 -3.18
C HIS A 39 2.41 -20.64 -1.86
N THR A 40 1.91 -20.16 -0.72
CA THR A 40 2.56 -20.26 0.60
C THR A 40 3.04 -21.67 0.97
N PRO A 41 2.25 -22.74 0.77
CA PRO A 41 2.70 -24.11 1.04
C PRO A 41 3.90 -24.54 0.20
N ASP A 42 4.01 -24.09 -1.04
CA ASP A 42 5.09 -24.48 -1.94
C ASP A 42 6.38 -23.76 -1.57
N THR A 43 6.28 -22.49 -1.15
CA THR A 43 7.40 -21.74 -0.58
C THR A 43 7.89 -22.38 0.72
N LEU A 44 6.99 -22.79 1.62
CA LEU A 44 7.37 -23.42 2.89
C LEU A 44 8.04 -24.78 2.71
N ARG A 45 7.57 -25.61 1.77
CA ARG A 45 8.20 -26.90 1.43
C ARG A 45 9.62 -26.73 0.90
N SER A 46 9.88 -25.64 0.16
CA SER A 46 11.24 -25.34 -0.31
C SER A 46 12.22 -25.03 0.83
N ILE A 47 11.72 -24.75 2.04
CA ILE A 47 12.52 -24.38 3.21
C ILE A 47 12.89 -25.60 4.08
N GLU A 48 12.46 -26.82 3.72
CA GLU A 48 12.63 -28.04 4.53
C GLU A 48 14.09 -28.42 4.86
N GLU A 49 15.07 -27.93 4.09
CA GLU A 49 16.50 -28.22 4.33
C GLU A 49 17.23 -27.16 5.19
N PHE A 50 16.59 -26.06 5.57
CA PHE A 50 17.25 -24.99 6.33
C PHE A 50 17.21 -25.22 7.84
N THR A 51 18.39 -25.18 8.48
CA THR A 51 18.53 -25.37 9.95
C THR A 51 18.16 -24.14 10.76
N MET A 52 18.19 -22.94 10.16
CA MET A 52 17.84 -21.67 10.81
C MET A 52 17.07 -20.77 9.85
N ALA A 53 16.02 -20.14 10.34
CA ALA A 53 15.26 -19.13 9.61
C ALA A 53 15.15 -17.87 10.47
N THR A 54 15.34 -16.70 9.85
CA THR A 54 15.11 -15.40 10.48
C THR A 54 14.03 -14.68 9.69
N THR A 55 13.02 -14.19 10.38
CA THR A 55 11.95 -13.40 9.78
C THR A 55 12.23 -11.92 10.01
N MET A 56 11.95 -11.11 9.00
CA MET A 56 12.00 -9.64 9.09
C MET A 56 10.60 -9.11 8.86
N ASP A 57 10.11 -8.27 9.76
CA ASP A 57 8.83 -7.61 9.57
C ASP A 57 8.97 -6.49 8.52
N SER A 58 8.16 -6.59 7.47
CA SER A 58 8.12 -5.66 6.34
C SER A 58 6.96 -4.65 6.46
N SER A 59 6.34 -4.53 7.64
CA SER A 59 5.18 -3.67 7.91
C SER A 59 5.37 -2.17 7.65
N MET A 60 6.56 -1.69 7.29
CA MET A 60 6.81 -0.28 6.93
C MET A 60 7.36 -0.08 5.52
N VAL A 61 7.53 -1.14 4.72
CA VAL A 61 8.23 -1.03 3.42
C VAL A 61 7.48 -0.15 2.41
N PHE A 62 6.16 0.02 2.58
CA PHE A 62 5.41 1.01 1.81
C PHE A 62 5.99 2.42 1.92
N TYR A 63 6.56 2.81 3.06
CA TYR A 63 7.16 4.14 3.22
C TYR A 63 8.42 4.35 2.38
N ALA A 64 9.09 3.27 1.97
CA ALA A 64 10.28 3.35 1.13
C ALA A 64 9.94 3.49 -0.37
N MET A 65 8.73 3.11 -0.80
CA MET A 65 8.35 3.07 -2.21
C MET A 65 7.83 4.42 -2.70
N VAL A 66 8.61 5.06 -3.58
CA VAL A 66 8.30 6.38 -4.15
C VAL A 66 7.26 6.26 -5.26
N SER A 67 6.23 7.10 -5.20
CA SER A 67 5.18 7.15 -6.22
C SER A 67 5.61 7.97 -7.44
N SER A 68 5.25 7.52 -8.64
CA SER A 68 5.56 8.22 -9.89
C SER A 68 4.89 9.60 -9.94
N LYS A 69 5.52 10.59 -10.61
CA LYS A 69 4.98 11.97 -10.71
C LYS A 69 3.53 12.04 -11.20
N ARG A 70 3.11 11.09 -12.04
CA ARG A 70 1.75 11.00 -12.57
C ARG A 70 0.79 10.40 -11.55
N ALA A 71 1.20 9.32 -10.87
CA ALA A 71 0.38 8.68 -9.83
C ALA A 71 0.13 9.61 -8.65
N ARG A 72 1.13 10.41 -8.23
CA ARG A 72 0.98 11.40 -7.16
C ARG A 72 -0.19 12.37 -7.39
N LYS A 73 -0.45 12.79 -8.63
CA LYS A 73 -1.57 13.70 -8.96
C LYS A 73 -2.94 13.05 -8.77
N CYS A 74 -3.02 11.72 -8.83
CA CYS A 74 -4.24 10.97 -8.59
C CYS A 74 -4.45 10.64 -7.10
N LEU A 75 -3.38 10.62 -6.31
CA LEU A 75 -3.41 10.35 -4.88
C LEU A 75 -3.57 11.64 -4.06
N GLY A 76 -4.58 12.44 -4.42
CA GLY A 76 -4.89 13.70 -3.73
C GLY A 76 -5.91 13.51 -2.62
N ILE A 77 -5.58 13.92 -1.41
CA ILE A 77 -6.48 13.96 -0.24
C ILE A 77 -6.85 15.41 0.05
N ASN A 78 -8.15 15.67 0.20
CA ASN A 78 -8.66 16.99 0.58
C ASN A 78 -8.86 17.02 2.09
N LEU A 79 -8.04 17.80 2.80
CA LEU A 79 -8.24 18.09 4.21
C LEU A 79 -8.91 19.47 4.36
N PRO A 80 -9.53 19.79 5.51
CA PRO A 80 -10.26 21.05 5.70
C PRO A 80 -9.42 22.30 5.46
N TRP A 81 -8.09 22.18 5.58
CA TRP A 81 -7.12 23.26 5.41
C TRP A 81 -6.34 23.21 4.09
N GLY A 82 -6.61 22.24 3.20
CA GLY A 82 -5.98 22.19 1.89
C GLY A 82 -5.91 20.81 1.24
N THR A 83 -5.53 20.78 -0.03
CA THR A 83 -5.31 19.55 -0.80
C THR A 83 -3.85 19.11 -0.68
N TYR A 84 -3.64 17.86 -0.30
CA TYR A 84 -2.31 17.24 -0.18
C TYR A 84 -2.21 16.07 -1.15
N TYR A 85 -0.99 15.78 -1.60
CA TYR A 85 -0.71 14.65 -2.48
C TYR A 85 0.34 13.75 -1.85
N TYR A 86 0.12 12.44 -1.94
CA TYR A 86 1.09 11.47 -1.43
C TYR A 86 2.33 11.42 -2.33
N ASN A 87 3.52 11.43 -1.71
CA ASN A 87 4.80 11.20 -2.40
C ASN A 87 5.17 9.72 -2.49
N ILE A 88 4.56 8.93 -1.63
CA ILE A 88 4.85 7.53 -1.37
C ILE A 88 3.60 6.74 -1.77
N LEU A 89 3.75 5.44 -2.05
CA LEU A 89 2.62 4.55 -2.24
C LEU A 89 1.73 4.50 -0.99
N THR A 90 0.43 4.71 -1.14
CA THR A 90 -0.52 4.66 -0.02
C THR A 90 -0.94 3.22 0.27
N ILE A 91 -1.13 2.92 1.56
CA ILE A 91 -1.38 1.56 2.09
C ILE A 91 -2.62 0.86 1.50
N ASN A 92 -3.58 1.60 0.94
CA ASN A 92 -4.87 1.05 0.50
C ASN A 92 -5.02 0.92 -1.02
N LEU A 93 -3.94 0.97 -1.78
CA LEU A 93 -3.98 0.77 -3.23
C LEU A 93 -3.98 -0.71 -3.60
N CYS A 94 -4.84 -1.07 -4.55
CA CYS A 94 -5.03 -2.47 -4.96
C CYS A 94 -3.80 -3.09 -5.66
N ILE A 95 -2.85 -2.28 -6.12
CA ILE A 95 -1.61 -2.66 -6.81
C ILE A 95 -0.40 -2.81 -5.89
N TYR A 96 -0.58 -2.64 -4.57
CA TYR A 96 0.52 -2.66 -3.62
C TYR A 96 1.37 -3.95 -3.74
N THR A 97 0.71 -5.10 -3.82
CA THR A 97 1.36 -6.41 -3.95
C THR A 97 2.23 -6.51 -5.18
N ASP A 98 1.75 -5.98 -6.30
CA ASP A 98 2.40 -6.09 -7.60
C ASP A 98 3.64 -5.19 -7.65
N VAL A 99 3.54 -3.99 -7.09
CA VAL A 99 4.66 -3.03 -7.01
C VAL A 99 5.72 -3.47 -6.01
N PHE A 100 5.32 -4.14 -4.93
CA PHE A 100 6.25 -4.67 -3.94
C PHE A 100 7.05 -5.86 -4.47
N GLN A 101 6.48 -6.64 -5.40
CA GLN A 101 7.15 -7.80 -5.98
C GLN A 101 8.03 -7.49 -7.19
N SER A 102 7.73 -6.41 -7.94
CA SER A 102 8.49 -5.99 -9.12
C SER A 102 9.87 -5.45 -8.80
#